data_AF-A0A396GH74-F1
#
_entry.id   AF-A0A396GH74-F1
#
_cell.length_a   1.000
_cell.length_b   1.000
_cell.length_c   1.000
_cell.angle_alpha   90.00
_cell.angle_beta   90.00
_cell.angle_gamma   90.00
#
_symmetry.space_group_name_H-M   'P 1'
#
loop_
_entity.id
_entity.type
_entity.pdbx_description
1 polymer ?
#
loop_
_entity_poly.entity_id
_entity_poly.type
_entity_poly.pdbx_seq_one_letter_code
_entity_poly.pdbx_strand_id
1 'polypeptide(L)'
;MVPKFEKIQKKFDVVVEEMTRLNLNPKAVVVKQTDSLRNKSISFLLESNINGREDDKKEIINLLRQPRGNISSIAIVGIGGIGKTTLAQFIYNDEEVQNHFEKKMWVCISNNFDVKTIVKKMLESLTDSKIDDKLSFEYIQHTLHEN
;
A
#
# COMPACT_ATOMS: atom_id res chain seq x y z
N MET A 1 0.51 37.61 37.59
CA MET A 1 0.43 36.38 36.77
C MET A 1 0.59 36.64 35.26
N VAL A 2 0.76 37.88 34.80
CA VAL A 2 0.92 38.31 33.39
C VAL A 2 2.34 38.19 32.79
N PRO A 3 3.46 38.36 33.55
CA PRO A 3 4.80 38.47 32.95
C PRO A 3 5.32 37.22 32.23
N LYS A 4 4.81 36.04 32.60
CA LYS A 4 5.20 34.77 31.96
C LYS A 4 4.52 34.60 30.61
N PHE A 5 3.29 35.09 30.46
CA PHE A 5 2.53 35.01 29.22
C PHE A 5 3.13 35.92 28.14
N GLU A 6 3.46 37.16 28.50
CA GLU A 6 4.11 38.11 27.59
C GLU A 6 5.49 37.62 27.10
N LYS A 7 6.25 36.94 27.99
CA LYS A 7 7.52 36.31 27.60
C LYS A 7 7.34 35.17 26.59
N ILE A 8 6.25 34.41 26.71
CA ILE A 8 5.94 33.32 25.77
C ILE A 8 5.49 33.89 24.43
N GLN A 9 4.63 34.92 24.42
CA GLN A 9 4.20 35.59 23.20
C GLN A 9 5.38 36.18 22.43
N LYS A 10 6.28 36.91 23.10
CA LYS A 10 7.50 37.45 22.46
C LYS A 10 8.38 36.37 21.84
N LYS A 11 8.52 35.22 22.51
CA LYS A 11 9.27 34.09 21.95
C LYS A 11 8.58 33.48 20.73
N PHE A 12 7.25 33.43 20.73
CA PHE A 12 6.48 32.92 19.61
C PHE A 12 6.58 33.86 18.39
N ASP A 13 6.49 35.18 18.61
CA ASP A 13 6.59 36.18 17.54
C ASP A 13 7.94 36.10 16.81
N VAL A 14 9.04 35.91 17.54
CA VAL A 14 10.37 35.72 16.96
C VAL A 14 10.42 34.48 16.06
N VAL A 15 9.82 33.36 16.49
CA VAL A 15 9.77 32.13 15.68
C VAL A 15 8.94 32.33 14.41
N VAL A 16 7.82 33.06 14.50
CA VAL A 16 6.97 33.37 13.33
C VAL A 16 7.71 34.27 12.33
N GLU A 17 8.48 35.24 12.82
CA GLU A 17 9.27 36.14 11.99
C GLU A 17 10.40 35.38 11.28
N GLU A 18 11.13 34.51 11.99
CA GLU A 18 12.15 33.65 11.37
C GLU A 18 11.55 32.67 10.35
N MET A 19 10.41 32.07 10.66
CA MET A 19 9.68 31.17 9.76
C MET A 19 9.32 31.88 8.45
N THR A 20 8.84 33.11 8.55
CA THR A 20 8.49 33.96 7.39
C THR A 20 9.74 34.34 6.60
N ARG A 21 10.83 34.72 7.28
CA ARG A 21 12.11 35.06 6.63
C ARG A 21 12.70 33.89 5.84
N LEU A 22 12.47 32.68 6.30
CA LEU A 22 12.90 31.44 5.64
C LEU A 22 11.91 30.95 4.56
N ASN A 23 10.85 31.71 4.26
CA ASN A 23 9.76 31.30 3.36
C ASN A 23 9.16 29.92 3.73
N LEU A 24 9.20 29.56 5.02
CA LEU A 24 8.59 28.34 5.51
C LEU A 24 7.08 28.54 5.54
N ASN A 25 6.41 28.12 4.48
CA ASN A 25 4.96 28.21 4.40
C ASN A 25 4.34 27.25 5.45
N PRO A 26 3.60 27.74 6.46
CA PRO A 26 2.96 26.87 7.48
C PRO A 26 1.93 25.93 6.86
N LYS A 27 1.39 26.29 5.68
CA LYS A 27 0.49 25.45 4.88
C LYS A 27 1.24 24.46 3.97
N ALA A 28 2.57 24.56 3.89
CA ALA A 28 3.42 23.66 3.12
C ALA A 28 4.05 22.55 3.97
N VAL A 29 3.34 22.05 4.99
CA VAL A 29 3.55 20.68 5.46
C VAL A 29 2.20 20.06 5.85
N VAL A 30 1.33 19.86 4.87
CA VAL A 30 1.15 18.45 4.54
C VAL A 30 2.24 18.27 3.50
N VAL A 31 3.33 17.59 3.86
CA VAL A 31 3.88 16.69 2.86
C VAL A 31 2.63 15.90 2.50
N LYS A 32 1.94 16.26 1.40
CA LYS A 32 1.26 15.22 0.63
C LYS A 32 2.43 14.32 0.44
N GLN A 33 2.53 13.28 1.29
CA GLN A 33 3.42 12.18 1.05
C GLN A 33 3.07 11.90 -0.38
N THR A 34 3.96 12.32 -1.27
CA THR A 34 3.78 12.03 -2.67
C THR A 34 3.78 10.53 -2.59
N ASP A 35 2.58 9.95 -2.71
CA ASP A 35 2.35 8.51 -2.67
C ASP A 35 3.29 7.80 -3.67
N SER A 36 3.95 8.57 -4.53
CA SER A 36 5.03 8.17 -5.44
C SER A 36 6.28 7.57 -4.80
N LEU A 37 6.56 7.75 -3.49
CA LEU A 37 7.82 7.24 -2.89
C LEU A 37 7.68 6.37 -1.65
N ARG A 38 6.48 6.15 -1.08
CA ARG A 38 6.29 4.97 -0.24
C ARG A 38 6.25 3.78 -1.19
N ASN A 39 7.44 3.27 -1.50
CA ASN A 39 7.73 1.97 -2.09
C ASN A 39 6.45 1.31 -2.61
N LYS A 40 6.17 1.46 -3.92
CA LYS A 40 5.45 0.40 -4.64
C LYS A 40 5.98 -0.89 -4.02
N SER A 41 5.14 -1.69 -3.40
CA SER A 41 5.56 -3.04 -3.02
C SER A 41 5.75 -3.72 -4.37
N ILE A 42 6.92 -3.53 -4.96
CA ILE A 42 7.29 -4.04 -6.27
C ILE A 42 7.13 -5.55 -6.10
N SER A 43 6.28 -6.16 -6.93
CA SER A 43 6.05 -7.61 -6.90
C SER A 43 7.36 -8.38 -7.06
N PHE A 44 8.37 -7.77 -7.66
CA PHE A 44 9.74 -8.25 -7.75
C PHE A 44 10.48 -8.13 -6.41
N LEU A 45 10.35 -9.14 -5.56
CA LEU A 45 11.39 -9.47 -4.58
C LEU A 45 12.37 -10.44 -5.25
N LEU A 46 13.68 -10.24 -5.05
CA LEU A 46 14.65 -11.32 -5.24
C LEU A 46 14.31 -12.41 -4.20
N GLU A 47 13.77 -13.54 -4.65
CA GLU A 47 13.47 -14.71 -3.80
C GLU A 47 14.69 -15.20 -3.02
N SER A 48 15.91 -14.87 -3.46
CA SER A 48 17.18 -15.34 -2.90
C SER A 48 17.49 -14.90 -1.45
N ASN A 49 16.68 -14.03 -0.83
CA ASN A 49 17.05 -13.37 0.43
C ASN A 49 16.09 -13.63 1.61
N ILE A 50 15.08 -14.49 1.48
CA ILE A 50 14.13 -14.77 2.56
C ILE A 50 14.50 -16.12 3.18
N ASN A 51 14.85 -16.11 4.47
CA ASN A 51 15.18 -17.30 5.24
C ASN A 51 14.30 -17.39 6.50
N GLY A 52 13.96 -18.61 6.94
CA GLY A 52 13.29 -18.87 8.21
C GLY A 52 11.77 -18.69 8.17
N ARG A 53 11.18 -18.64 6.97
CA ARG A 53 9.74 -18.48 6.73
C ARG A 53 9.19 -19.59 5.81
N GLU A 54 9.96 -20.65 5.61
CA GLU A 54 9.65 -21.73 4.68
C GLU A 54 8.43 -22.53 5.15
N ASP A 55 8.28 -22.75 6.46
CA ASP A 55 7.14 -23.45 7.03
C ASP A 55 5.86 -22.62 6.95
N ASP A 56 5.92 -21.32 7.31
CA ASP A 56 4.81 -20.38 7.14
C ASP A 56 4.33 -20.33 5.68
N LYS A 57 5.28 -20.29 4.73
CA LYS A 57 5.01 -20.30 3.29
C LYS A 57 4.29 -21.59 2.87
N LYS A 58 4.82 -22.76 3.26
CA LYS A 58 4.23 -24.07 2.93
C LYS A 58 2.82 -24.21 3.49
N GLU A 59 2.59 -23.76 4.72
CA GLU A 59 1.27 -23.79 5.34
C GLU A 59 0.26 -22.98 4.53
N ILE A 60 0.60 -21.74 4.17
CA ILE A 60 -0.31 -20.87 3.41
C ILE A 60 -0.55 -21.41 1.99
N ILE A 61 0.47 -21.95 1.30
CA ILE A 61 0.29 -22.58 -0.01
C ILE A 61 -0.67 -23.77 0.07
N ASN A 62 -0.55 -24.61 1.10
CA ASN A 62 -1.50 -25.70 1.33
C ASN A 62 -2.92 -25.18 1.55
N LEU A 63 -3.10 -24.07 2.28
CA LEU A 63 -4.41 -23.44 2.47
C LEU A 63 -4.99 -22.90 1.16
N LEU A 64 -4.16 -22.35 0.27
CA LEU A 64 -4.58 -21.85 -1.05
C LEU A 64 -5.06 -22.96 -1.99
N ARG A 65 -4.50 -24.18 -1.87
CA ARG A 65 -4.84 -25.33 -2.73
C ARG A 65 -6.09 -26.10 -2.29
N GLN A 66 -6.55 -25.89 -1.07
CA GLN A 66 -7.71 -26.63 -0.57
C GLN A 66 -9.00 -26.17 -1.27
N PRO A 67 -9.85 -27.11 -1.72
CA PRO A 67 -11.15 -26.75 -2.28
C PRO A 67 -11.99 -26.09 -1.18
N ARG A 68 -12.32 -24.81 -1.39
CA ARG A 68 -13.20 -24.02 -0.53
C ARG A 68 -14.45 -23.65 -1.33
N GLY A 69 -15.40 -22.98 -0.67
CA GLY A 69 -16.53 -22.38 -1.39
C GLY A 69 -16.07 -21.37 -2.46
N ASN A 70 -17.03 -20.75 -3.13
CA ASN A 70 -16.77 -19.87 -4.28
C ASN A 70 -15.78 -18.72 -4.01
N ILE A 71 -15.59 -18.32 -2.74
CA ILE A 71 -14.67 -17.26 -2.33
C ILE A 71 -13.94 -17.72 -1.06
N SER A 72 -12.63 -17.49 -1.00
CA SER A 72 -11.81 -17.75 0.18
C SER A 72 -10.87 -16.58 0.47
N SER A 73 -10.54 -16.35 1.74
CA SER A 73 -9.61 -15.31 2.17
C SER A 73 -8.61 -15.86 3.20
N ILE A 74 -7.39 -15.31 3.18
CA ILE A 74 -6.32 -15.60 4.13
C ILE A 74 -5.77 -14.25 4.61
N ALA A 75 -5.73 -14.05 5.93
CA ALA A 75 -5.23 -12.82 6.53
C ALA A 75 -3.89 -13.09 7.23
N ILE A 76 -2.87 -12.28 6.93
CA ILE A 76 -1.57 -12.30 7.62
C ILE A 76 -1.55 -11.14 8.62
N VAL A 77 -1.56 -11.45 9.91
CA VAL A 77 -1.67 -10.47 11.00
C VAL A 77 -0.41 -10.50 11.87
N GLY A 78 -0.02 -9.35 12.42
CA GLY A 78 1.17 -9.22 13.25
C GLY A 78 1.64 -7.78 13.40
N ILE A 79 2.64 -7.58 14.26
CA ILE A 79 3.20 -6.26 14.58
C ILE A 79 3.85 -5.60 13.35
N GLY A 80 3.95 -4.27 13.35
CA GLY A 80 4.69 -3.53 12.31
C GLY A 80 6.14 -4.00 12.20
N GLY A 81 6.68 -4.04 10.97
CA GLY A 81 8.08 -4.43 10.73
C GLY A 81 8.40 -5.93 10.77
N ILE A 82 7.44 -6.80 11.14
CA ILE A 82 7.68 -8.25 11.27
C ILE A 82 7.85 -9.02 9.95
N GLY A 83 7.67 -8.34 8.80
CA GLY A 83 7.80 -8.96 7.47
C GLY A 83 6.52 -9.57 6.89
N LYS A 84 5.32 -9.09 7.27
CA LYS A 84 4.03 -9.60 6.72
C LYS A 84 3.96 -9.49 5.20
N THR A 85 4.26 -8.31 4.67
CA THR A 85 4.28 -8.07 3.22
C THR A 85 5.36 -8.92 2.55
N THR A 86 6.51 -9.11 3.20
CA THR A 86 7.59 -9.98 2.72
C THR A 86 7.13 -11.43 2.59
N LEU A 87 6.43 -11.97 3.59
CA LEU A 87 5.86 -13.33 3.52
C LEU A 87 4.81 -13.44 2.41
N ALA A 88 3.90 -12.46 2.29
CA ALA A 88 2.91 -12.45 1.22
C ALA A 88 3.56 -12.42 -0.18
N GLN A 89 4.63 -11.64 -0.36
CA GLN A 89 5.38 -11.61 -1.62
C GLN A 89 6.13 -12.92 -1.87
N PHE A 90 6.67 -13.55 -0.82
CA PHE A 90 7.35 -14.84 -0.92
C PHE A 90 6.42 -15.97 -1.40
N ILE A 91 5.15 -15.90 -1.01
CA ILE A 91 4.10 -16.83 -1.45
C ILE A 91 3.59 -16.45 -2.83
N TYR A 92 3.32 -15.17 -3.09
CA TYR A 92 2.79 -14.68 -4.36
C TYR A 92 3.68 -15.03 -5.56
N ASN A 93 5.00 -14.97 -5.37
CA ASN A 93 6.00 -15.26 -6.40
C ASN A 93 6.34 -16.75 -6.51
N ASP A 94 5.92 -17.59 -5.56
CA ASP A 94 6.24 -19.01 -5.58
C ASP A 94 5.70 -19.71 -6.84
N GLU A 95 6.53 -20.56 -7.44
CA GLU A 95 6.23 -21.28 -8.68
C GLU A 95 4.91 -22.08 -8.59
N GLU A 96 4.64 -22.73 -7.47
CA GLU A 96 3.42 -23.50 -7.26
C GLU A 96 2.18 -22.60 -7.29
N VAL A 97 2.28 -21.42 -6.68
CA VAL A 97 1.21 -20.41 -6.70
C VAL A 97 1.07 -19.80 -8.09
N GLN A 98 2.16 -19.59 -8.83
CA GLN A 98 2.09 -19.12 -10.22
C GLN A 98 1.38 -20.12 -11.13
N ASN A 99 1.66 -21.41 -10.95
CA ASN A 99 1.09 -22.47 -11.76
C ASN A 99 -0.36 -22.83 -11.36
N HIS A 100 -0.77 -22.53 -10.13
CA HIS A 100 -2.12 -22.82 -9.65
C HIS A 100 -3.17 -21.79 -10.08
N PHE A 101 -2.81 -20.50 -10.13
CA PHE A 101 -3.74 -19.41 -10.44
C PHE A 101 -3.48 -18.83 -11.84
N GLU A 102 -4.48 -18.92 -12.72
CA GLU A 102 -4.42 -18.34 -14.08
C GLU A 102 -4.17 -16.82 -14.05
N LYS A 103 -4.84 -16.13 -13.12
CA LYS A 103 -4.76 -14.68 -12.96
C LYS A 103 -4.39 -14.34 -11.54
N LYS A 104 -3.45 -13.40 -11.39
CA LYS A 104 -2.98 -12.90 -10.09
C LYS A 104 -2.78 -11.40 -10.16
N MET A 105 -3.07 -10.72 -9.06
CA MET A 105 -2.91 -9.27 -8.94
C MET A 105 -2.23 -8.93 -7.63
N TRP A 106 -1.41 -7.88 -7.64
CA TRP A 106 -0.76 -7.36 -6.44
C TRP A 106 -1.09 -5.88 -6.27
N VAL A 107 -1.93 -5.56 -5.29
CA VAL A 107 -2.46 -4.21 -5.10
C VAL A 107 -2.04 -3.64 -3.75
N CYS A 108 -1.39 -2.48 -3.77
CA CYS A 108 -1.07 -1.71 -2.57
C CYS A 108 -2.12 -0.61 -2.35
N ILE A 109 -2.76 -0.63 -1.19
CA ILE A 109 -3.78 0.34 -0.77
C ILE A 109 -3.18 1.16 0.38
N SER A 110 -3.05 2.46 0.19
CA SER A 110 -2.67 3.41 1.25
C SER A 110 -3.93 4.00 1.91
N ASN A 111 -3.78 5.00 2.77
CA ASN A 111 -4.86 5.55 3.60
C ASN A 111 -6.10 6.04 2.81
N ASN A 112 -5.98 6.28 1.51
CA ASN A 112 -7.12 6.60 0.65
C ASN A 112 -7.81 5.31 0.19
N PHE A 113 -8.83 4.90 0.96
CA PHE A 113 -9.66 3.72 0.68
C PHE A 113 -10.91 4.14 -0.11
N ASP A 114 -10.78 4.22 -1.43
CA ASP A 114 -11.88 4.43 -2.37
C ASP A 114 -12.06 3.21 -3.26
N VAL A 115 -13.29 2.70 -3.38
CA VAL A 115 -13.60 1.45 -4.09
C VAL A 115 -13.20 1.55 -5.56
N LYS A 116 -13.53 2.67 -6.22
CA LYS A 116 -13.16 2.89 -7.63
C LYS A 116 -11.64 2.84 -7.81
N THR A 117 -10.89 3.45 -6.90
CA THR A 117 -9.42 3.43 -6.89
C THR A 117 -8.85 2.03 -6.71
N ILE A 118 -9.46 1.20 -5.86
CA ILE A 118 -9.01 -0.19 -5.63
C ILE A 118 -9.26 -1.05 -6.88
N VAL A 119 -10.48 -1.02 -7.42
CA VAL A 119 -10.85 -1.79 -8.63
C VAL A 119 -10.01 -1.34 -9.82
N LYS A 120 -9.74 -0.04 -9.95
CA LYS A 120 -8.80 0.48 -10.95
C LYS A 120 -7.41 -0.13 -10.79
N LYS A 121 -6.83 -0.09 -9.58
CA LYS A 121 -5.49 -0.66 -9.34
C LYS A 121 -5.43 -2.17 -9.58
N MET A 122 -6.52 -2.89 -9.31
CA MET A 122 -6.66 -4.31 -9.66
C MET A 122 -6.58 -4.49 -11.18
N LEU A 123 -7.37 -3.74 -11.94
CA LEU A 123 -7.34 -3.78 -13.40
C LEU A 123 -5.96 -3.44 -13.95
N GLU A 124 -5.33 -2.35 -13.47
CA GLU A 124 -3.98 -1.96 -13.87
C GLU A 124 -2.94 -3.06 -13.56
N SER A 125 -3.08 -3.76 -12.43
CA SER A 125 -2.22 -4.88 -12.07
C SER A 125 -2.44 -6.11 -12.95
N LEU A 126 -3.63 -6.30 -13.50
CA LEU A 126 -3.97 -7.45 -14.33
C LEU A 126 -3.54 -7.23 -15.79
N THR A 127 -3.75 -6.03 -16.32
CA THR A 127 -3.49 -5.69 -17.72
C THR A 127 -2.08 -5.15 -17.96
N ASP A 128 -1.32 -4.91 -16.89
CA ASP A 128 -0.03 -4.21 -16.89
C ASP A 128 -0.09 -2.88 -17.66
N SER A 129 -1.24 -2.20 -17.59
CA SER A 129 -1.50 -0.95 -18.32
C SER A 129 -2.14 0.07 -17.39
N LYS A 130 -1.81 1.35 -17.59
CA LYS A 130 -2.42 2.44 -16.83
C LYS A 130 -3.84 2.70 -17.32
N ILE A 131 -4.77 2.85 -16.39
CA ILE A 131 -6.18 3.12 -16.67
C ILE A 131 -6.46 4.61 -16.44
N ASP A 132 -7.23 5.26 -17.32
CA ASP A 132 -7.57 6.68 -17.16
C ASP A 132 -8.48 6.90 -15.93
N ASP A 133 -8.14 7.90 -15.11
CA ASP A 133 -8.93 8.30 -13.93
C ASP A 133 -10.36 8.77 -14.28
N LYS A 134 -10.56 9.25 -15.51
CA LYS A 134 -11.85 9.76 -16.00
C LYS A 134 -12.86 8.66 -16.31
N LEU A 135 -12.43 7.41 -16.46
CA LEU A 135 -13.34 6.30 -16.76
C LEU A 135 -14.37 6.13 -15.65
N SER A 136 -15.60 5.76 -16.02
CA SER A 136 -16.65 5.52 -15.04
C SER A 136 -16.34 4.27 -14.21
N PHE A 137 -16.88 4.20 -13.00
CA PHE A 137 -16.68 3.02 -12.15
C PHE A 137 -17.28 1.77 -12.80
N GLU A 138 -18.44 1.91 -13.44
CA GLU A 138 -19.17 0.84 -14.13
C GLU A 138 -18.33 0.25 -15.26
N TYR A 139 -17.63 1.09 -16.03
CA TYR A 139 -16.75 0.64 -17.10
C TYR A 139 -15.57 -0.17 -16.54
N ILE A 140 -14.88 0.36 -15.53
CA ILE A 140 -13.73 -0.32 -14.91
C ILE A 140 -14.15 -1.67 -14.31
N GLN A 141 -15.31 -1.71 -13.64
CA GLN A 141 -15.84 -2.94 -13.06
C GLN A 141 -16.21 -3.97 -14.13
N HIS A 142 -16.87 -3.54 -15.22
CA HIS A 142 -17.22 -4.43 -16.33
C HIS A 142 -15.98 -5.03 -16.97
N THR A 143 -14.99 -4.20 -17.30
CA THR A 143 -13.72 -4.67 -17.88
C THR A 143 -13.01 -5.64 -16.95
N LEU A 144 -12.97 -5.38 -15.64
CA LEU A 144 -12.36 -6.31 -14.68
C LEU A 144 -13.09 -7.66 -14.62
N HIS A 145 -14.41 -7.69 -14.78
CA HIS A 145 -15.20 -8.92 -14.79
C HIS A 145 -15.01 -9.75 -16.07
N GLU A 146 -14.68 -9.11 -17.19
CA GLU A 146 -14.45 -9.78 -18.47
C GLU A 146 -13.05 -10.38 -18.62
N ASN A 147 -12.10 -9.96 -17.78
CA ASN A 147 -10.75 -10.53 -17.74
C ASN A 147 -10.70 -11.66 -16.72
#